data_AF-A0A6J6S7M4-F1
#
_entry.id   AF-A0A6J6S7M4-F1
#
_cell.length_a   1.000
_cell.length_b   1.000
_cell.length_c   1.000
_cell.angle_alpha   90.00
_cell.angle_beta   90.00
_cell.angle_gamma   90.00
#
_symmetry.space_group_name_H-M   'P 1'
#
loop_
_entity.id
_entity.type
_entity.pdbx_description
1 polymer ?
#
loop_
_entity_poly.entity_id
_entity_poly.type
_entity_poly.pdbx_seq_one_letter_code
_entity_poly.pdbx_strand_id
1 'polypeptide(L)'
;MLEGSTSTLAEVRDGAGDEVARDAVRVSTELLGLSPLLARAPLQALARIHALAGATSLRPDRLGRPRDAASAEHLRALAEILTAPTQAPALLVAGIAHAGLVTVAPFASHNGVVARAVERLVLVARGVDEKSLVVPEAGHLALRAAYESNLRGYRDGGSAGVHSWVLYAAEAFSAGAEASPLRRAAD
;
A
#
# COMPACT_ATOMS: atom_id res chain seq x y z
N MET A 1 12.59 3.99 6.61
CA MET A 1 11.49 3.41 5.81
C MET A 1 10.16 3.54 6.56
N LEU A 2 9.02 3.32 5.90
CA LEU A 2 7.67 3.43 6.49
C LEU A 2 7.21 2.20 7.32
N GLU A 3 7.93 1.07 7.23
CA GLU A 3 7.63 -0.17 7.96
C GLU A 3 8.72 -0.50 9.00
N GLY A 4 9.40 0.52 9.54
CA GLY A 4 10.43 0.34 10.56
C GLY A 4 11.82 -0.07 10.06
N SER A 5 11.98 -0.44 8.79
CA SER A 5 13.31 -0.66 8.20
C SER A 5 14.20 0.59 8.30
N THR A 6 15.45 0.38 8.71
CA THR A 6 16.49 1.40 8.83
C THR A 6 17.49 1.35 7.67
N SER A 7 17.33 0.39 6.76
CA SER A 7 18.22 0.21 5.60
C SER A 7 18.22 1.43 4.69
N THR A 8 19.40 1.81 4.25
CA THR A 8 19.65 2.79 3.20
C THR A 8 19.45 2.18 1.81
N LEU A 9 19.26 3.02 0.80
CA LEU A 9 19.17 2.54 -0.59
C LEU A 9 20.46 1.85 -1.07
N ALA A 10 21.62 2.26 -0.55
CA ALA A 10 22.90 1.62 -0.87
C ALA A 10 22.95 0.19 -0.32
N GLU A 11 22.60 0.01 0.96
CA GLU A 11 22.56 -1.32 1.57
C GLU A 11 21.56 -2.24 0.87
N VAL A 12 20.40 -1.74 0.45
CA VAL A 12 19.43 -2.53 -0.32
C VAL A 12 19.99 -2.95 -1.68
N ARG A 13 20.69 -2.07 -2.40
CA ARG A 13 21.33 -2.38 -3.69
C ARG A 13 22.44 -3.43 -3.56
N ASP A 14 23.19 -3.39 -2.47
CA ASP A 14 24.27 -4.34 -2.18
C ASP A 14 23.74 -5.66 -1.59
N GLY A 15 22.43 -5.81 -1.41
CA GLY A 15 21.80 -6.99 -0.82
C GLY A 15 21.98 -7.10 0.71
N ALA A 16 22.48 -6.05 1.35
CA ALA A 16 22.73 -5.94 2.79
C ALA A 16 21.55 -5.35 3.58
N GLY A 17 20.41 -5.11 2.93
CA GLY A 17 19.21 -4.61 3.58
C GLY A 17 18.67 -5.57 4.66
N ASP A 18 18.06 -4.98 5.69
CA ASP A 18 17.32 -5.70 6.73
C ASP A 18 16.17 -6.55 6.15
N GLU A 19 15.58 -7.39 7.00
CA GLU A 19 14.51 -8.31 6.59
C GLU A 19 13.33 -7.59 5.92
N VAL A 20 12.86 -6.50 6.50
CA VAL A 20 11.73 -5.71 5.99
C VAL A 20 12.05 -5.11 4.61
N ALA A 21 13.28 -4.63 4.40
CA ALA A 21 13.71 -4.11 3.11
C ALA A 21 13.75 -5.22 2.04
N ARG A 22 14.27 -6.41 2.38
CA ARG A 22 14.30 -7.57 1.48
C ARG A 22 12.90 -8.05 1.13
N ASP A 23 11.98 -8.03 2.08
CA ASP A 23 10.57 -8.40 1.88
C ASP A 23 9.84 -7.40 1.00
N ALA A 24 10.08 -6.10 1.18
CA ALA A 24 9.55 -5.06 0.30
C ALA A 24 10.08 -5.20 -1.15
N VAL A 25 11.38 -5.50 -1.33
CA VAL A 25 11.96 -5.77 -2.65
C VAL A 25 11.27 -6.97 -3.31
N ARG A 26 11.06 -8.07 -2.58
CA ARG A 26 10.37 -9.26 -3.11
C ARG A 26 8.95 -8.94 -3.58
N VAL A 27 8.19 -8.19 -2.79
CA VAL A 27 6.86 -7.72 -3.20
C VAL A 27 6.95 -6.89 -4.48
N SER A 28 7.91 -5.96 -4.56
CA SER A 28 8.07 -5.07 -5.72
C SER A 28 8.32 -5.82 -7.03
N THR A 29 9.08 -6.92 -7.00
CA THR A 29 9.41 -7.71 -8.20
C THR A 29 8.20 -8.39 -8.84
N GLU A 30 7.18 -8.71 -8.06
CA GLU A 30 5.98 -9.42 -8.51
C GLU A 30 4.77 -8.49 -8.66
N LEU A 31 4.86 -7.27 -8.12
CA LEU A 31 3.70 -6.43 -7.84
C LEU A 31 2.85 -6.16 -9.08
N LEU A 32 3.44 -5.63 -10.15
CA LEU A 32 2.68 -5.19 -11.32
C LEU A 32 1.94 -6.34 -12.03
N GLY A 33 2.48 -7.56 -11.96
CA GLY A 33 1.83 -8.76 -12.48
C GLY A 33 0.51 -9.09 -11.77
N LEU A 34 0.30 -8.57 -10.55
CA LEU A 34 -0.92 -8.76 -9.76
C LEU A 34 -2.02 -7.75 -10.10
N SER A 35 -1.78 -6.73 -10.93
CA SER A 35 -2.78 -5.71 -11.26
C SER A 35 -4.08 -6.30 -11.85
N PRO A 36 -4.05 -7.20 -12.86
CA PRO A 36 -5.28 -7.82 -13.35
C PRO A 36 -5.98 -8.70 -12.31
N LEU A 37 -5.20 -9.31 -11.40
CA LEU A 37 -5.74 -10.14 -10.33
C LEU A 37 -6.46 -9.29 -9.28
N LEU A 38 -5.93 -8.12 -8.92
CA LEU A 38 -6.58 -7.22 -7.97
C LEU A 38 -7.97 -6.80 -8.45
N ALA A 39 -8.12 -6.51 -9.75
CA ALA A 39 -9.39 -6.10 -10.34
C ALA A 39 -10.44 -7.22 -10.39
N ARG A 40 -10.01 -8.50 -10.48
CA ARG A 40 -10.92 -9.65 -10.66
C ARG A 40 -11.16 -10.44 -9.36
N ALA A 41 -10.12 -10.59 -8.55
CA ALA A 41 -10.09 -11.41 -7.36
C ALA A 41 -9.24 -10.73 -6.26
N PRO A 42 -9.70 -9.58 -5.72
CA PRO A 42 -8.93 -8.77 -4.77
C PRO A 42 -8.48 -9.55 -3.53
N LEU A 43 -9.30 -10.45 -2.99
CA LEU A 43 -8.91 -11.29 -1.85
C LEU A 43 -7.70 -12.18 -2.16
N GLN A 44 -7.64 -12.73 -3.39
CA GLN A 44 -6.52 -13.56 -3.82
C GLN A 44 -5.26 -12.71 -4.05
N ALA A 45 -5.41 -11.51 -4.63
CA ALA A 45 -4.31 -10.57 -4.77
C ALA A 45 -3.73 -10.16 -3.40
N LEU A 46 -4.59 -9.78 -2.44
CA LEU A 46 -4.20 -9.42 -1.07
C LEU A 46 -3.47 -10.58 -0.38
N ALA A 47 -3.99 -11.79 -0.47
CA ALA A 47 -3.35 -12.99 0.08
C ALA A 47 -1.98 -13.24 -0.56
N ARG A 48 -1.85 -13.07 -1.89
CA ARG A 48 -0.58 -13.25 -2.61
C ARG A 48 0.46 -12.20 -2.23
N ILE A 49 0.07 -10.93 -2.14
CA ILE A 49 0.95 -9.83 -1.70
C ILE A 49 1.46 -10.09 -0.28
N HIS A 50 0.57 -10.43 0.66
CA HIS A 50 0.99 -10.74 2.03
C HIS A 50 1.87 -11.99 2.10
N ALA A 51 1.57 -13.04 1.31
CA ALA A 51 2.42 -14.23 1.26
C ALA A 51 3.83 -13.93 0.74
N LEU A 52 3.97 -13.03 -0.23
CA LEU A 52 5.29 -12.56 -0.69
C LEU A 52 6.03 -11.78 0.39
N ALA A 53 5.33 -10.86 1.07
CA ALA A 53 5.92 -10.04 2.13
C ALA A 53 6.35 -10.87 3.35
N GLY A 54 5.54 -11.84 3.78
CA GLY A 54 5.80 -12.62 5.00
C GLY A 54 6.64 -13.89 4.79
N ALA A 55 7.07 -14.20 3.57
CA ALA A 55 7.60 -15.52 3.21
C ALA A 55 8.86 -15.95 3.98
N THR A 56 9.62 -15.01 4.54
CA THR A 56 10.83 -15.29 5.35
C THR A 56 10.62 -15.12 6.86
N SER A 57 9.55 -14.44 7.26
CA SER A 57 9.28 -14.07 8.66
C SER A 57 8.13 -14.85 9.31
N LEU A 58 7.25 -15.46 8.51
CA LEU A 58 6.05 -16.13 8.99
C LEU A 58 6.05 -17.63 8.68
N ARG A 59 5.34 -18.38 9.53
CA ARG A 59 5.07 -19.79 9.27
C ARG A 59 4.16 -19.94 8.03
N PRO A 60 4.32 -21.02 7.24
CA PRO A 60 3.53 -21.26 6.03
C PRO A 60 2.00 -21.21 6.24
N ASP A 61 1.50 -21.64 7.40
CA ASP A 61 0.07 -21.64 7.72
C ASP A 61 -0.53 -20.25 7.97
N ARG A 62 0.32 -19.22 8.11
CA ARG A 62 -0.06 -17.81 8.32
C ARG A 62 0.07 -16.96 7.05
N LEU A 63 0.76 -17.44 6.01
CA LEU A 63 0.98 -16.69 4.77
C LEU A 63 -0.34 -16.46 4.02
N GLY A 64 -0.60 -15.21 3.65
CA GLY A 64 -1.83 -14.79 2.98
C GLY A 64 -3.12 -14.98 3.79
N ARG A 65 -3.05 -15.28 5.09
CA ARG A 65 -4.22 -15.55 5.94
C ARG A 65 -4.57 -14.33 6.80
N PRO A 66 -5.86 -13.95 6.91
CA PRO A 66 -6.28 -12.98 7.91
C PRO A 66 -5.95 -13.49 9.32
N ARG A 67 -5.62 -12.58 10.24
CA ARG A 67 -5.22 -12.94 11.60
C ARG A 67 -6.36 -13.52 12.44
N ASP A 68 -7.61 -13.14 12.14
CA ASP A 68 -8.85 -13.54 12.81
C ASP A 68 -10.09 -13.33 11.89
N ALA A 69 -11.28 -13.67 12.40
CA ALA A 69 -12.55 -13.55 11.69
C ALA A 69 -12.91 -12.10 11.33
N ALA A 70 -12.70 -11.15 12.24
CA ALA A 70 -12.96 -9.73 12.01
C ALA A 70 -12.07 -9.18 10.88
N SER A 71 -10.81 -9.61 10.83
CA SER A 71 -9.89 -9.28 9.74
C SER A 71 -10.35 -9.88 8.41
N ALA A 72 -10.90 -11.10 8.42
CA ALA A 72 -11.47 -11.71 7.23
C ALA A 72 -12.70 -10.95 6.71
N GLU A 73 -13.58 -10.50 7.61
CA GLU A 73 -14.72 -9.64 7.26
C GLU A 73 -14.28 -8.31 6.68
N HIS A 74 -13.27 -7.65 7.29
CA HIS A 74 -12.74 -6.40 6.78
C HIS A 74 -12.14 -6.55 5.37
N LEU A 75 -11.37 -7.61 5.12
CA LEU A 75 -10.82 -7.88 3.78
C LEU A 75 -11.94 -8.11 2.74
N ARG A 76 -13.05 -8.75 3.12
CA ARG A 76 -14.22 -8.91 2.23
C ARG A 76 -14.87 -7.57 1.90
N ALA A 77 -15.09 -6.72 2.90
CA ALA A 77 -15.63 -5.38 2.68
C ALA A 77 -14.71 -4.54 1.78
N LEU A 78 -13.38 -4.64 1.98
CA LEU A 78 -12.42 -3.97 1.11
C LEU A 78 -12.46 -4.52 -0.32
N ALA A 79 -12.58 -5.83 -0.50
CA ALA A 79 -12.74 -6.46 -1.81
C ALA A 79 -14.00 -5.96 -2.55
N GLU A 80 -15.11 -5.76 -1.83
CA GLU A 80 -16.32 -5.16 -2.37
C GLU A 80 -16.07 -3.71 -2.82
N ILE A 81 -15.41 -2.88 -2.01
CA ILE A 81 -15.04 -1.49 -2.38
C ILE A 81 -14.19 -1.46 -3.65
N LEU A 82 -13.22 -2.38 -3.77
CA LEU A 82 -12.30 -2.44 -4.90
C LEU A 82 -12.98 -2.82 -6.21
N THR A 83 -14.05 -3.63 -6.16
CA THR A 83 -14.71 -4.22 -7.33
C THR A 83 -16.08 -3.61 -7.65
N ALA A 84 -16.72 -2.93 -6.69
CA ALA A 84 -18.01 -2.28 -6.91
C ALA A 84 -17.90 -1.14 -7.95
N PRO A 85 -18.89 -1.02 -8.86
CA PRO A 85 -19.00 0.14 -9.73
C PRO A 85 -19.08 1.42 -8.89
N THR A 86 -18.28 2.43 -9.24
CA THR A 86 -18.24 3.70 -8.50
C THR A 86 -17.84 4.85 -9.41
N GLN A 87 -18.33 6.05 -9.07
CA GLN A 87 -17.90 7.32 -9.67
C GLN A 87 -16.85 8.04 -8.82
N ALA A 88 -16.43 7.45 -7.70
CA ALA A 88 -15.38 8.01 -6.86
C ALA A 88 -14.04 8.06 -7.63
N PRO A 89 -13.24 9.14 -7.45
CA PRO A 89 -11.90 9.22 -8.05
C PRO A 89 -11.03 8.02 -7.65
N ALA A 90 -10.24 7.50 -8.58
CA ALA A 90 -9.36 6.36 -8.30
C ALA A 90 -8.34 6.64 -7.19
N LEU A 91 -7.85 7.89 -7.07
CA LEU A 91 -7.01 8.34 -5.95
C LEU A 91 -7.70 8.16 -4.60
N LEU A 92 -9.01 8.46 -4.53
CA LEU A 92 -9.80 8.28 -3.31
C LEU A 92 -9.92 6.80 -2.95
N VAL A 93 -10.22 5.95 -3.93
CA VAL A 93 -10.30 4.49 -3.69
C VAL A 93 -8.96 3.92 -3.23
N ALA A 94 -7.85 4.36 -3.84
CA ALA A 94 -6.50 3.95 -3.45
C ALA A 94 -6.19 4.37 -2.00
N GLY A 95 -6.46 5.63 -1.65
CA GLY A 95 -6.24 6.15 -0.29
C GLY A 95 -7.10 5.44 0.76
N ILE A 96 -8.38 5.16 0.48
CA ILE A 96 -9.25 4.42 1.41
C ILE A 96 -8.77 2.97 1.58
N ALA A 97 -8.40 2.29 0.50
CA ALA A 97 -7.88 0.94 0.56
C ALA A 97 -6.60 0.85 1.40
N HIS A 98 -5.69 1.81 1.21
CA HIS A 98 -4.46 1.91 1.98
C HIS A 98 -4.72 2.12 3.47
N ALA A 99 -5.51 3.13 3.83
CA ALA A 99 -5.83 3.40 5.23
C ALA A 99 -6.55 2.22 5.90
N GLY A 100 -7.50 1.58 5.22
CA GLY A 100 -8.19 0.38 5.73
C GLY A 100 -7.20 -0.73 6.08
N LEU A 101 -6.27 -1.03 5.17
CA LEU A 101 -5.26 -2.08 5.38
C LEU A 101 -4.29 -1.74 6.53
N VAL A 102 -3.80 -0.49 6.60
CA VAL A 102 -2.87 -0.08 7.65
C VAL A 102 -3.53 -0.04 9.02
N THR A 103 -4.71 0.56 9.12
CA THR A 103 -5.35 0.83 10.42
C THR A 103 -5.98 -0.42 11.03
N VAL A 104 -6.51 -1.34 10.22
CA VAL A 104 -7.07 -2.61 10.70
C VAL A 104 -5.99 -3.67 10.91
N ALA A 105 -4.90 -3.59 10.14
CA ALA A 105 -3.82 -4.56 10.14
C ALA A 105 -4.34 -6.02 10.06
N PRO A 106 -5.02 -6.41 8.96
CA PRO A 106 -5.74 -7.67 8.88
C PRO A 106 -4.84 -8.91 8.80
N PHE A 107 -3.55 -8.76 8.53
CA PHE A 107 -2.58 -9.83 8.49
C PHE A 107 -1.69 -9.82 9.75
N ALA A 108 -0.99 -10.94 10.01
CA ALA A 108 -0.13 -11.08 11.17
C ALA A 108 1.08 -10.12 11.18
N SER A 109 1.52 -9.62 10.03
CA SER A 109 2.61 -8.66 9.88
C SER A 109 2.56 -7.96 8.51
N HIS A 110 3.49 -7.03 8.25
CA HIS A 110 3.70 -6.38 6.94
C HIS A 110 2.50 -5.62 6.34
N ASN A 111 1.52 -5.24 7.16
CA ASN A 111 0.29 -4.62 6.67
C ASN A 111 0.54 -3.31 5.93
N GLY A 112 1.55 -2.51 6.32
CA GLY A 112 1.85 -1.29 5.59
C GLY A 112 2.52 -1.54 4.24
N VAL A 113 3.32 -2.61 4.10
CA VAL A 113 3.86 -3.04 2.80
C VAL A 113 2.73 -3.49 1.88
N VAL A 114 1.79 -4.28 2.41
CA VAL A 114 0.58 -4.70 1.67
C VAL A 114 -0.26 -3.50 1.26
N ALA A 115 -0.46 -2.53 2.15
CA ALA A 115 -1.22 -1.32 1.86
C ALA A 115 -0.64 -0.52 0.70
N ARG A 116 0.67 -0.21 0.73
CA ARG A 116 1.37 0.51 -0.33
C ARG A 116 1.33 -0.24 -1.67
N ALA A 117 1.51 -1.56 -1.62
CA ALA A 117 1.39 -2.42 -2.80
C ALA A 117 -0.02 -2.34 -3.42
N VAL A 118 -1.07 -2.42 -2.60
CA VAL A 118 -2.47 -2.33 -3.05
C VAL A 118 -2.79 -0.95 -3.59
N GLU A 119 -2.38 0.11 -2.89
CA GLU A 119 -2.53 1.49 -3.34
C GLU A 119 -1.99 1.68 -4.76
N ARG A 120 -0.74 1.27 -4.98
CA ARG A 120 -0.08 1.32 -6.29
C ARG A 120 -0.84 0.51 -7.35
N LEU A 121 -1.31 -0.68 -7.01
CA LEU A 121 -2.10 -1.50 -7.93
C LEU A 121 -3.47 -0.90 -8.27
N VAL A 122 -4.13 -0.21 -7.34
CA VAL A 122 -5.38 0.51 -7.61
C VAL A 122 -5.13 1.65 -8.60
N LEU A 123 -4.06 2.41 -8.43
CA LEU A 123 -3.69 3.49 -9.36
C LEU A 123 -3.42 2.95 -10.78
N VAL A 124 -2.72 1.82 -10.88
CA VAL A 124 -2.45 1.14 -12.17
C VAL A 124 -3.75 0.62 -12.78
N ALA A 125 -4.52 -0.17 -12.03
CA ALA A 125 -5.71 -0.87 -12.55
C ALA A 125 -6.84 0.09 -12.97
N ARG A 126 -6.88 1.29 -12.39
CA ARG A 126 -7.89 2.33 -12.69
C ARG A 126 -7.37 3.43 -13.62
N GLY A 127 -6.19 3.26 -14.21
CA GLY A 127 -5.68 4.13 -15.28
C GLY A 127 -5.03 5.43 -14.84
N VAL A 128 -4.92 5.71 -13.53
CA VAL A 128 -4.26 6.93 -13.03
C VAL A 128 -2.75 6.88 -13.25
N ASP A 129 -2.17 5.69 -13.08
CA ASP A 129 -0.74 5.46 -13.23
C ASP A 129 -0.48 4.13 -13.94
N GLU A 130 -0.98 3.97 -15.16
CA GLU A 130 -0.90 2.71 -15.93
C GLU A 130 0.52 2.16 -16.08
N LYS A 131 1.51 3.04 -16.10
CA LYS A 131 2.93 2.69 -16.27
C LYS A 131 3.68 2.61 -14.94
N SER A 132 2.99 2.85 -13.83
CA SER A 132 3.55 2.76 -12.48
C SER A 132 4.77 3.68 -12.30
N LEU A 133 4.63 4.94 -12.71
CA LEU A 133 5.69 5.96 -12.69
C LEU A 133 5.61 6.87 -11.48
N VAL A 134 4.45 6.98 -10.84
CA VAL A 134 4.28 7.65 -9.56
C VAL A 134 4.93 6.78 -8.48
N VAL A 135 5.53 7.41 -7.47
CA VAL A 135 6.13 6.71 -6.32
C VAL A 135 5.40 7.12 -5.03
N PRO A 136 4.16 6.64 -4.78
CA PRO A 136 3.39 7.01 -3.59
C PRO A 136 4.16 6.78 -2.28
N GLU A 137 4.97 5.73 -2.23
CA GLU A 137 5.80 5.41 -1.07
C GLU A 137 6.83 6.50 -0.76
N ALA A 138 7.39 7.15 -1.79
CA ALA A 138 8.30 8.29 -1.62
C ALA A 138 7.54 9.52 -1.12
N GLY A 139 6.32 9.75 -1.60
CA GLY A 139 5.45 10.83 -1.10
C GLY A 139 5.07 10.64 0.37
N HIS A 140 4.64 9.43 0.74
CA HIS A 140 4.37 9.09 2.14
C HIS A 140 5.60 9.22 3.03
N LEU A 141 6.78 8.83 2.52
CA LEU A 141 8.04 8.95 3.26
C LEU A 141 8.47 10.42 3.44
N ALA A 142 8.34 11.24 2.40
CA ALA A 142 8.62 12.68 2.48
C ALA A 142 7.71 13.39 3.49
N LEU A 143 6.45 12.95 3.58
CA LEU A 143 5.44 13.50 4.49
C LEU A 143 5.18 12.59 5.70
N ARG A 144 6.19 11.88 6.19
CA ARG A 144 6.03 10.79 7.18
C ARG A 144 5.28 11.20 8.46
N ALA A 145 5.57 12.36 9.03
CA ALA A 145 4.90 12.80 10.24
C ALA A 145 3.38 12.99 10.01
N ALA A 146 3.01 13.56 8.85
CA ALA A 146 1.62 13.70 8.44
C ALA A 146 0.98 12.35 8.09
N TYR A 147 1.72 11.44 7.45
CA TYR A 147 1.29 10.07 7.17
C TYR A 147 0.83 9.35 8.45
N GLU A 148 1.72 9.31 9.44
CA GLU A 148 1.47 8.60 10.70
C GLU A 148 0.37 9.29 11.51
N SER A 149 0.32 10.62 11.51
CA SER A 149 -0.73 11.38 12.21
C SER A 149 -2.11 11.18 11.59
N ASN A 150 -2.24 11.28 10.27
CA ASN A 150 -3.52 11.12 9.58
C ASN A 150 -4.02 9.68 9.64
N LEU A 151 -3.15 8.66 9.66
CA LEU A 151 -3.58 7.28 9.89
C LEU A 151 -4.16 7.05 11.29
N ARG A 152 -3.58 7.67 12.33
CA ARG A 152 -4.20 7.68 13.68
C ARG A 152 -5.55 8.40 13.65
N GLY A 153 -5.60 9.56 12.99
CA GLY A 153 -6.84 10.31 12.79
C GLY A 153 -7.92 9.52 12.06
N TYR A 154 -7.57 8.80 10.99
CA TYR A 154 -8.47 7.94 10.23
C TYR A 154 -9.10 6.86 11.12
N ARG A 155 -8.28 6.21 11.96
CA ARG A 155 -8.72 5.15 12.86
C ARG A 155 -9.64 5.67 13.97
N ASP A 156 -9.28 6.78 14.59
CA ASP A 156 -9.87 7.22 15.87
C ASP A 156 -10.86 8.38 15.72
N GLY A 157 -10.79 9.13 14.62
CA GLY A 157 -11.42 10.45 14.44
C GLY A 157 -12.72 10.47 13.61
N GLY A 158 -13.29 9.30 13.27
CA GLY A 158 -14.54 9.22 12.50
C GLY A 158 -14.48 9.93 11.15
N SER A 159 -15.57 10.61 10.76
CA SER A 159 -15.66 11.29 9.46
C SER A 159 -14.63 12.41 9.26
N ALA A 160 -14.31 13.16 10.31
CA ALA A 160 -13.29 14.21 10.28
C ALA A 160 -11.88 13.61 10.05
N GLY A 161 -11.61 12.45 10.66
CA GLY A 161 -10.39 11.69 10.44
C GLY A 161 -10.25 11.19 9.01
N VAL A 162 -11.33 10.62 8.45
CA VAL A 162 -11.39 10.19 7.04
C VAL A 162 -11.17 11.37 6.10
N HIS A 163 -11.81 12.52 6.35
CA HIS A 163 -11.63 13.73 5.55
C HIS A 163 -10.16 14.19 5.54
N SER A 164 -9.55 14.27 6.73
CA SER A 164 -8.16 14.71 6.88
C SER A 164 -7.19 13.76 6.15
N TRP A 165 -7.42 12.44 6.25
CA TRP A 165 -6.66 11.44 5.51
C TRP A 165 -6.76 11.60 3.99
N VAL A 166 -7.95 11.86 3.45
CA VAL A 166 -8.15 12.01 2.00
C VAL A 166 -7.43 13.24 1.46
N LEU A 167 -7.46 14.37 2.19
CA LEU A 167 -6.68 15.55 1.81
C LEU A 167 -5.17 15.26 1.84
N TYR A 168 -4.69 14.65 2.92
CA TYR A 168 -3.31 14.21 3.04
C TYR A 168 -2.89 13.25 1.90
N ALA A 169 -3.74 12.30 1.52
CA ALA A 169 -3.43 11.33 0.48
C ALA A 169 -3.19 12.03 -0.87
N ALA A 170 -3.98 13.07 -1.20
CA ALA A 170 -3.77 13.87 -2.40
C ALA A 170 -2.41 14.59 -2.40
N GLU A 171 -1.99 15.14 -1.25
CA GLU A 171 -0.65 15.74 -1.08
C GLU A 171 0.46 14.70 -1.25
N ALA A 172 0.29 13.53 -0.65
CA ALA A 172 1.26 12.43 -0.75
C ALA A 172 1.39 11.90 -2.20
N PHE A 173 0.28 11.77 -2.93
CA PHE A 173 0.32 11.38 -4.34
C PHE A 173 0.99 12.43 -5.23
N SER A 174 0.75 13.72 -4.95
CA SER A 174 1.41 14.82 -5.65
C SER A 174 2.93 14.78 -5.40
N ALA A 175 3.35 14.63 -4.15
CA ALA A 175 4.77 14.46 -3.81
C ALA A 175 5.37 13.20 -4.44
N GLY A 176 4.61 12.10 -4.50
CA GLY A 176 5.02 10.86 -5.16
C GLY A 176 5.17 10.99 -6.68
N ALA A 177 4.39 11.85 -7.32
CA ALA A 177 4.51 12.15 -8.74
C ALA A 177 5.77 12.99 -9.02
N GLU A 178 6.05 14.00 -8.19
CA GLU A 178 7.28 14.81 -8.28
C GLU A 178 8.56 14.01 -8.00
N ALA A 179 8.46 12.95 -7.21
CA ALA A 179 9.55 12.01 -6.95
C ALA A 179 9.79 11.00 -8.09
N SER A 180 8.99 11.03 -9.17
CA SER A 180 9.15 10.13 -10.29
C SER A 180 10.55 10.25 -10.92
N PRO A 181 11.23 9.13 -11.23
CA PRO A 181 12.56 9.16 -11.86
C PRO A 181 12.55 9.74 -13.29
N LEU A 182 11.37 9.98 -13.86
CA LEU A 182 11.19 10.60 -15.17
C LEU A 182 11.10 12.13 -15.13
N ARG A 183 11.40 12.76 -13.99
CA ARG A 183 11.48 14.22 -13.88
C ARG A 183 12.47 14.75 -14.93
N ARG A 184 11.95 15.39 -15.98
CA ARG A 184 12.77 16.16 -16.91
C ARG A 184 13.27 17.41 -16.18
N ALA A 185 14.51 17.81 -16.43
CA ALA A 185 14.94 19.14 -16.02
C ALA A 185 13.99 20.15 -16.67
N ALA A 186 13.54 21.15 -15.90
CA ALA A 186 12.82 22.25 -16.49
C ALA A 186 13.80 23.02 -17.39
N ASP A 187 13.47 23.12 -18.68
CA ASP A 187 14.14 24.01 -19.63
C ASP A 187 13.89 25.49 -19.26
#